data_AF-A0A4Q9PVF6-F1
#
_entry.id   AF-A0A4Q9PVF6-F1
#
_cell.length_a   1.000
_cell.length_b   1.000
_cell.length_c   1.000
_cell.angle_alpha   90.00
_cell.angle_beta   90.00
_cell.angle_gamma   90.00
#
_symmetry.space_group_name_H-M   'P 1'
#
loop_
_entity.id
_entity.type
_entity.pdbx_description
1 polymer ?
#
loop_
_entity_poly.entity_id
_entity_poly.type
_entity_poly.pdbx_seq_one_letter_code
_entity_poly.pdbx_strand_id
1 'polypeptide(L)'
;MSSTPPPYETVHKYEKRPLDSPKDEASPRPPARISRLKIAFVLVLVYLDVLVLAQHFNIFSFLLDDVPLEKQNTLRHEWRREQDAHAREVAVWNHERATHVREMHAWQHELVALQDRREQWMREAEAERAQWAAERRSEELRKKEVERMRQGVHWSEAWGNQRCSAYGARAYNARLLDIPEELGWYEVCADMPNRFHGRWVDRPARCQRDRNGVWATWYIDFEEPRCITYWDTLRDLGCSSAQSGKRRYEARLMNLTHRDDWDAMCSTTPATINGIHFDHPTACEDRAGATGVWDVPDDTCF
;
A
#
# COMPACT_ATOMS: atom_id res chain seq x y z
N MET A 1 27.86 -6.72 -18.07
CA MET A 1 29.10 -5.93 -18.16
C MET A 1 29.66 -5.82 -16.76
N SER A 2 30.70 -6.61 -16.49
CA SER A 2 31.33 -6.77 -15.18
C SER A 2 32.61 -5.92 -15.18
N SER A 3 32.78 -5.07 -14.18
CA SER A 3 34.05 -4.39 -13.93
C SER A 3 34.29 -4.32 -12.42
N THR A 4 35.04 -5.29 -11.94
CA THR A 4 35.65 -5.35 -10.60
C THR A 4 36.70 -4.24 -10.45
N PRO A 5 36.80 -3.56 -9.29
CA PRO A 5 37.93 -2.67 -8.99
C PRO A 5 39.17 -3.46 -8.50
N PRO A 6 40.39 -2.91 -8.64
CA PRO A 6 41.63 -3.59 -8.27
C PRO A 6 41.87 -3.57 -6.74
N PRO A 7 42.71 -4.50 -6.22
CA PRO A 7 42.96 -4.64 -4.79
C PRO A 7 43.98 -3.60 -4.31
N TYR A 8 43.74 -3.02 -3.13
CA TYR A 8 44.70 -2.13 -2.48
C TYR A 8 45.75 -2.94 -1.72
N GLU A 9 47.02 -2.61 -1.94
CA GLU A 9 48.17 -3.20 -1.26
C GLU A 9 48.19 -2.85 0.23
N THR A 10 48.66 -3.84 0.98
CA THR A 10 48.80 -3.87 2.44
C THR A 10 49.81 -2.85 2.96
N VAL A 11 49.37 -2.02 3.91
CA VAL A 11 50.23 -1.10 4.68
C VAL A 11 51.19 -1.90 5.56
N HIS A 12 52.50 -1.68 5.38
CA HIS A 12 53.56 -2.25 6.22
C HIS A 12 53.41 -1.81 7.68
N LYS A 13 53.24 -2.80 8.56
CA LYS A 13 53.35 -2.66 10.02
C LYS A 13 54.84 -2.56 10.37
N TYR A 14 55.28 -1.42 10.90
CA TYR A 14 56.61 -1.32 11.51
C TYR A 14 56.58 -1.93 12.92
N GLU A 15 57.26 -3.06 13.06
CA GLU A 15 57.52 -3.76 14.31
C GLU A 15 58.68 -3.08 15.05
N LYS A 16 58.43 -2.60 16.28
CA LYS A 16 59.46 -2.00 17.14
C LYS A 16 60.38 -3.11 17.68
N ARG A 17 61.64 -3.10 17.29
CA ARG A 17 62.70 -3.87 17.95
C ARG A 17 63.17 -3.13 19.21
N PRO A 18 63.24 -3.76 20.39
CA PRO A 18 63.90 -3.17 21.55
C PRO A 18 65.42 -3.31 21.40
N LEU A 19 66.16 -2.21 21.54
CA LEU A 19 67.57 -2.24 21.91
C LEU A 19 67.65 -2.31 23.43
N ASP A 20 68.15 -3.42 23.97
CA ASP A 20 68.80 -3.42 25.28
C ASP A 20 70.13 -4.18 25.20
N SER A 21 71.15 -3.49 25.70
CA SER A 21 72.58 -3.78 25.56
C SER A 21 73.05 -4.88 26.53
N PRO A 22 74.05 -5.70 26.18
CA PRO A 22 74.68 -6.63 27.11
C PRO A 22 75.54 -5.86 28.13
N LYS A 23 75.47 -6.26 29.40
CA LYS A 23 76.41 -5.86 30.45
C LYS A 23 77.59 -6.84 30.44
N ASP A 24 78.74 -6.37 29.99
CA ASP A 24 80.00 -7.12 30.07
C ASP A 24 80.66 -6.94 31.45
N GLU A 25 80.98 -8.06 32.07
CA GLU A 25 81.73 -8.18 33.33
C GLU A 25 83.19 -7.70 33.16
N ALA A 26 83.62 -6.75 33.98
CA ALA A 26 85.00 -6.28 34.01
C ALA A 26 85.79 -6.98 35.12
N SER A 27 86.68 -7.90 34.71
CA SER A 27 87.74 -8.49 35.53
C SER A 27 88.90 -7.49 35.76
N PRO A 28 89.58 -7.47 36.93
CA PRO A 28 90.63 -6.50 37.21
C PRO A 28 91.95 -6.86 36.51
N ARG A 29 92.55 -5.90 35.78
CA ARG A 29 93.89 -6.03 35.18
C ARG A 29 94.98 -5.52 36.13
N PRO A 30 96.18 -6.15 36.14
CA PRO A 30 97.31 -5.75 36.97
C PRO A 30 98.01 -4.48 36.45
N PRO A 31 98.77 -3.75 37.29
CA PRO A 31 99.42 -2.50 36.88
C PRO A 31 100.55 -2.75 35.87
N ALA A 32 100.40 -2.19 34.68
CA ALA A 32 101.38 -2.28 33.60
C ALA A 32 102.51 -1.25 33.79
N ARG A 33 103.72 -1.76 34.01
CA ARG A 33 105.01 -1.05 33.87
C ARG A 33 105.00 -0.22 32.56
N ILE A 34 105.24 1.09 32.67
CA ILE A 34 105.20 2.01 31.53
C ILE A 34 106.41 1.72 30.62
N SER A 35 106.14 1.07 29.48
CA SER A 35 107.08 0.89 28.38
C SER A 35 107.29 2.22 27.64
N ARG A 36 108.52 2.45 27.16
CA ARG A 36 108.96 3.64 26.39
C ARG A 36 108.03 3.98 25.20
N LEU A 37 107.25 3.01 24.70
CA LEU A 37 106.23 3.20 23.67
C LEU A 37 105.08 4.13 24.10
N LYS A 38 104.68 4.11 25.38
CA LYS A 38 103.63 5.00 25.90
C LYS A 38 104.08 6.46 25.96
N ILE A 39 105.37 6.70 26.21
CA ILE A 39 105.95 8.05 26.20
C ILE A 39 105.94 8.60 24.76
N ALA A 40 106.29 7.79 23.76
CA ALA A 40 106.22 8.19 22.35
C ALA A 40 104.77 8.50 21.91
N PHE A 41 103.79 7.70 22.34
CA PHE A 41 102.38 7.95 22.05
C PHE A 41 101.87 9.25 22.69
N VAL A 42 102.27 9.53 23.93
CA VAL A 42 101.95 10.79 24.61
C VAL A 42 102.59 11.98 23.89
N LEU A 43 103.83 11.86 23.40
CA LEU A 43 104.46 12.93 22.63
C LEU A 43 103.77 13.19 21.28
N VAL A 44 103.27 12.15 20.61
CA VAL A 44 102.46 12.30 19.38
C VAL A 44 101.12 12.96 19.69
N LEU A 45 100.46 12.57 20.78
CA LEU A 45 99.22 13.22 21.20
C LEU A 45 99.44 14.69 21.57
N VAL A 46 100.51 15.01 22.28
CA VAL A 46 100.88 16.41 22.59
C VAL A 46 101.19 17.18 21.32
N TYR A 47 101.85 16.56 20.33
CA TYR A 47 102.09 17.21 19.03
C TYR A 47 100.79 17.44 18.26
N LEU A 48 99.85 16.49 18.29
CA LEU A 48 98.52 16.66 17.69
C LEU A 48 97.70 17.72 18.43
N ASP A 49 97.75 17.76 19.76
CA ASP A 49 97.10 18.80 20.57
C ASP A 49 97.71 20.17 20.28
N VAL A 50 99.03 20.26 20.10
CA VAL A 50 99.70 21.50 19.68
C VAL A 50 99.26 21.90 18.27
N LEU A 51 99.06 20.95 17.34
CA LEU A 51 98.51 21.23 16.01
C LEU A 51 97.05 21.69 16.07
N VAL A 52 96.23 21.08 16.93
CA VAL A 52 94.83 21.48 17.15
C VAL A 52 94.74 22.85 17.81
N LEU A 53 95.61 23.15 18.77
CA LEU A 53 95.73 24.47 19.36
C LEU A 53 96.26 25.49 18.34
N ALA A 54 97.22 25.12 17.49
CA ALA A 54 97.69 25.98 16.40
C ALA A 54 96.59 26.24 15.34
N GLN A 55 95.69 25.27 15.12
CA GLN A 55 94.45 25.46 14.33
C GLN A 55 93.49 26.42 15.05
N HIS A 56 93.34 26.31 16.36
CA HIS A 56 92.49 27.21 17.15
C HIS A 56 93.03 28.65 17.18
N PHE A 57 94.35 28.82 17.19
CA PHE A 57 95.02 30.12 17.20
C PHE A 57 95.39 30.66 15.81
N ASN A 58 94.92 30.04 14.72
CA ASN A 58 95.08 30.52 13.34
C ASN A 58 96.55 30.79 12.92
N ILE A 59 97.49 29.94 13.32
CA ILE A 59 98.92 30.11 12.99
C ILE A 59 99.27 29.54 11.60
N PHE A 60 98.44 28.63 11.06
CA PHE A 60 98.56 28.08 9.70
C PHE A 60 97.22 28.11 8.97
N SER A 61 97.09 28.96 7.95
CA SER A 61 95.96 28.91 7.01
C SER A 61 96.14 27.75 6.03
N PHE A 62 95.26 26.75 6.11
CA PHE A 62 95.17 25.68 5.10
C PHE A 62 94.02 25.93 4.12
N LEU A 63 94.23 25.43 2.91
CA LEU A 63 93.65 25.77 1.60
C LEU A 63 92.16 25.43 1.39
N LEU A 64 91.29 25.65 2.39
CA LEU A 64 89.86 25.35 2.28
C LEU A 64 88.90 26.34 2.96
N ASP A 65 89.36 27.53 3.34
CA ASP A 65 88.46 28.63 3.66
C ASP A 65 89.07 29.95 3.23
N ASP A 66 88.73 30.38 2.02
CA ASP A 66 88.67 31.80 1.67
C ASP A 66 87.57 31.98 0.62
N VAL A 67 86.36 31.49 0.94
CA VAL A 67 85.18 32.12 0.37
C VAL A 67 85.07 33.47 1.08
N PRO A 68 85.20 34.62 0.38
CA PRO A 68 85.10 35.92 1.03
C PRO A 68 83.83 35.99 1.88
N LEU A 69 83.91 36.57 3.07
CA LEU A 69 82.78 36.68 4.01
C LEU A 69 81.51 37.22 3.33
N GLU A 70 81.68 38.09 2.33
CA GLU A 70 80.64 38.64 1.48
C GLU A 70 79.91 37.58 0.62
N LYS A 71 80.65 36.61 0.06
CA LYS A 71 80.07 35.45 -0.64
C LYS A 71 79.36 34.48 0.31
N GLN A 72 79.87 34.28 1.52
CA GLN A 72 79.14 33.47 2.52
C GLN A 72 77.84 34.15 2.97
N ASN A 73 77.86 35.47 3.17
CA ASN A 73 76.68 36.22 3.57
C ASN A 73 75.60 36.22 2.48
N THR A 74 75.97 36.37 1.22
CA THR A 74 75.04 36.30 0.08
C THR A 74 74.40 34.91 -0.05
N LEU A 75 75.17 33.83 0.04
CA LEU A 75 74.64 32.46 0.07
C LEU A 75 73.68 32.22 1.25
N ARG A 76 74.00 32.71 2.45
CA ARG A 76 73.09 32.63 3.61
C ARG A 76 71.82 33.46 3.43
N HIS A 77 71.87 34.57 2.68
CA HIS A 77 70.70 35.37 2.34
C HIS A 77 69.84 34.68 1.28
N GLU A 78 70.44 34.07 0.26
CA GLU A 78 69.74 33.24 -0.73
C GLU A 78 69.06 32.04 -0.09
N TRP A 79 69.79 31.28 0.73
CA TRP A 79 69.24 30.16 1.47
C TRP A 79 68.08 30.57 2.38
N ARG A 80 68.19 31.72 3.07
CA ARG A 80 67.07 32.26 3.87
C ARG A 80 65.85 32.59 3.00
N ARG A 81 66.05 33.21 1.84
CA ARG A 81 64.96 33.50 0.90
C ARG A 81 64.29 32.22 0.39
N GLU A 82 65.07 31.19 0.07
CA GLU A 82 64.56 29.89 -0.37
C GLU A 82 63.83 29.16 0.77
N GLN A 83 64.36 29.19 1.99
CA GLN A 83 63.67 28.64 3.16
C GLN A 83 62.35 29.36 3.44
N ASP A 84 62.34 30.69 3.33
CA ASP A 84 61.12 31.48 3.51
C ASP A 84 60.11 31.21 2.38
N ALA A 85 60.56 31.04 1.14
CA ALA A 85 59.72 30.69 0.00
C ALA A 85 59.12 29.28 0.16
N HIS A 86 59.96 28.29 0.49
CA HIS A 86 59.54 26.93 0.76
C HIS A 86 58.58 26.86 1.96
N ALA A 87 58.84 27.62 3.03
CA ALA A 87 57.94 27.70 4.18
C ALA A 87 56.56 28.26 3.80
N ARG A 88 56.50 29.26 2.91
CA ARG A 88 55.22 29.78 2.38
C ARG A 88 54.48 28.75 1.54
N GLU A 89 55.16 28.03 0.66
CA GLU A 89 54.56 26.97 -0.15
C GLU A 89 54.02 25.83 0.72
N VAL A 90 54.80 25.38 1.70
CA VAL A 90 54.38 24.37 2.68
C VAL A 90 53.18 24.86 3.49
N ALA A 91 53.12 26.15 3.85
CA ALA A 91 51.98 26.72 4.56
C ALA A 91 50.70 26.70 3.69
N VAL A 92 50.80 27.06 2.40
CA VAL A 92 49.67 26.99 1.45
C VAL A 92 49.21 25.54 1.29
N TRP A 93 50.12 24.62 1.04
CA TRP A 93 49.79 23.20 0.88
C TRP A 93 49.17 22.60 2.15
N ASN A 94 49.70 22.93 3.33
CA ASN A 94 49.11 22.51 4.59
C ASN A 94 47.70 23.06 4.79
N HIS A 95 47.45 24.30 4.37
CA HIS A 95 46.11 24.91 4.41
C HIS A 95 45.13 24.18 3.48
N GLU A 96 45.51 23.93 2.23
CA GLU A 96 44.71 23.18 1.25
C GLU A 96 44.44 21.75 1.69
N ARG A 97 45.44 21.09 2.27
CA ARG A 97 45.25 19.75 2.82
C ARG A 97 44.27 19.76 3.99
N ALA A 98 44.34 20.78 4.84
CA ALA A 98 43.41 20.94 5.95
C ALA A 98 41.98 21.26 5.48
N THR A 99 41.79 22.06 4.43
CA THR A 99 40.45 22.28 3.84
C THR A 99 39.91 20.98 3.25
N HIS A 100 40.72 20.25 2.47
CA HIS A 100 40.31 19.01 1.86
C HIS A 100 39.93 17.93 2.89
N VAL A 101 40.69 17.82 3.99
CA VAL A 101 40.35 16.92 5.10
C VAL A 101 39.01 17.31 5.75
N ARG A 102 38.74 18.61 5.94
CA ARG A 102 37.44 19.07 6.47
C ARG A 102 36.29 18.73 5.53
N GLU A 103 36.46 18.96 4.23
CA GLU A 103 35.47 18.60 3.22
C GLU A 103 35.20 17.09 3.21
N MET A 104 36.25 16.27 3.21
CA MET A 104 36.12 14.82 3.26
C MET A 104 35.35 14.34 4.50
N HIS A 105 35.61 14.92 5.67
CA HIS A 105 34.84 14.61 6.88
C HIS A 105 33.39 15.07 6.76
N ALA A 106 33.13 16.25 6.21
CA ALA A 106 31.76 16.73 5.97
C ALA A 106 30.99 15.76 5.05
N TRP A 107 31.59 15.34 3.94
CA TRP A 107 31.02 14.34 3.03
C TRP A 107 30.76 12.99 3.71
N GLN A 108 31.68 12.51 4.56
CA GLN A 108 31.46 11.28 5.32
C GLN A 108 30.26 11.39 6.27
N HIS A 109 30.13 12.51 6.97
CA HIS A 109 28.97 12.75 7.85
C HIS A 109 27.66 12.82 7.06
N GLU A 110 27.65 13.47 5.90
CA GLU A 110 26.47 13.53 5.04
C GLU A 110 26.06 12.15 4.50
N LEU A 111 27.03 11.33 4.09
CA LEU A 111 26.78 9.97 3.62
C LEU A 111 26.17 9.09 4.71
N VAL A 112 26.70 9.16 5.93
CA VAL A 112 26.13 8.44 7.09
C VAL A 112 24.71 8.93 7.37
N ALA A 113 24.47 10.24 7.38
CA ALA A 113 23.13 10.78 7.59
C ALA A 113 22.13 10.36 6.49
N LEU A 114 22.59 10.24 5.23
CA LEU A 114 21.78 9.72 4.13
C LEU A 114 21.48 8.23 4.29
N GLN A 115 22.45 7.43 4.72
CA GLN A 115 22.26 6.00 5.00
C GLN A 115 21.25 5.81 6.14
N ASP A 116 21.42 6.54 7.25
CA ASP A 116 20.51 6.48 8.39
C ASP A 116 19.09 6.87 7.99
N ARG A 117 18.92 7.95 7.22
CA ARG A 117 17.60 8.35 6.68
C ARG A 117 17.00 7.28 5.78
N ARG A 118 17.81 6.65 4.92
CA ARG A 118 17.34 5.58 4.05
C ARG A 118 16.90 4.35 4.86
N GLU A 119 17.66 3.97 5.87
CA GLU A 119 17.28 2.87 6.75
C GLU A 119 16.03 3.17 7.57
N GLN A 120 15.91 4.39 8.11
CA GLN A 120 14.70 4.85 8.78
C GLN A 120 13.50 4.77 7.85
N TRP A 121 13.63 5.30 6.64
CA TRP A 121 12.57 5.25 5.63
C TRP A 121 12.19 3.81 5.26
N MET A 122 13.17 2.91 5.10
CA MET A 122 12.90 1.49 4.84
C MET A 122 12.15 0.83 6.01
N ARG A 123 12.55 1.10 7.26
CA ARG A 123 11.86 0.58 8.45
C ARG A 123 10.42 1.09 8.54
N GLU A 124 10.21 2.38 8.27
CA GLU A 124 8.89 3.00 8.25
C GLU A 124 8.02 2.39 7.14
N ALA A 125 8.55 2.28 5.92
CA ALA A 125 7.83 1.69 4.79
C ALA A 125 7.49 0.21 5.02
N GLU A 126 8.38 -0.57 5.63
CA GLU A 126 8.11 -1.95 6.02
C GLU A 126 7.03 -2.05 7.09
N ALA A 127 7.09 -1.18 8.11
CA ALA A 127 6.07 -1.12 9.16
C ALA A 127 4.70 -0.74 8.59
N GLU A 128 4.65 0.25 7.71
CA GLU A 128 3.42 0.67 7.02
C GLU A 128 2.84 -0.48 6.19
N ARG A 129 3.66 -1.14 5.36
CA ARG A 129 3.24 -2.31 4.57
C ARG A 129 2.72 -3.45 5.45
N ALA A 130 3.37 -3.70 6.59
CA ALA A 130 2.94 -4.72 7.53
C ALA A 130 1.58 -4.38 8.17
N GLN A 131 1.33 -3.11 8.49
CA GLN A 131 0.04 -2.63 8.99
C GLN A 131 -1.07 -2.82 7.95
N TRP A 132 -0.87 -2.33 6.73
CA TRP A 132 -1.82 -2.53 5.63
C TRP A 132 -2.09 -4.02 5.36
N ALA A 133 -1.05 -4.86 5.38
CA ALA A 133 -1.21 -6.31 5.21
C ALA A 133 -2.00 -6.95 6.36
N ALA A 134 -1.82 -6.49 7.60
CA ALA A 134 -2.57 -6.97 8.74
C ALA A 134 -4.05 -6.54 8.69
N GLU A 135 -4.32 -5.29 8.30
CA GLU A 135 -5.67 -4.77 8.13
C GLU A 135 -6.43 -5.54 7.04
N ARG A 136 -5.81 -5.75 5.88
CA ARG A 136 -6.37 -6.56 4.78
C ARG A 136 -6.73 -7.97 5.22
N ARG A 137 -5.83 -8.64 5.96
CA ARG A 137 -6.10 -9.98 6.52
C ARG A 137 -7.27 -9.96 7.50
N SER A 138 -7.36 -8.95 8.36
CA SER A 138 -8.48 -8.78 9.30
C SER A 138 -9.81 -8.59 8.57
N GLU A 139 -9.82 -7.74 7.53
CA GLU A 139 -11.00 -7.51 6.70
C GLU A 139 -11.45 -8.78 5.95
N GLU A 140 -10.50 -9.54 5.40
CA GLU A 140 -10.78 -10.83 4.75
C GLU A 140 -11.37 -11.87 5.72
N LEU A 141 -10.85 -11.95 6.94
CA LEU A 141 -11.40 -12.82 7.98
C LEU A 141 -12.83 -12.40 8.35
N ARG A 142 -13.07 -11.10 8.54
CA ARG A 142 -14.40 -10.56 8.81
C ARG A 142 -15.39 -10.88 7.69
N LYS A 143 -14.97 -10.78 6.42
CA LYS A 143 -15.80 -11.15 5.27
C LYS A 143 -16.16 -12.64 5.28
N LYS A 144 -15.19 -13.52 5.50
CA LYS A 144 -15.41 -14.97 5.61
C LYS A 144 -16.31 -15.34 6.78
N GLU A 145 -16.20 -14.62 7.90
CA GLU A 145 -17.06 -14.82 9.06
C GLU A 145 -18.50 -14.40 8.76
N VAL A 146 -18.71 -13.24 8.12
CA VAL A 146 -20.02 -12.80 7.64
C VAL A 146 -20.62 -13.80 6.66
N GLU A 147 -19.84 -14.34 5.72
CA GLU A 147 -20.28 -15.38 4.78
C GLU A 147 -20.70 -16.66 5.52
N ARG A 148 -19.94 -17.10 6.53
CA ARG A 148 -20.29 -18.24 7.37
C ARG A 148 -21.60 -17.99 8.13
N MET A 149 -21.73 -16.82 8.74
CA MET A 149 -22.94 -16.42 9.46
C MET A 149 -24.16 -16.44 8.53
N ARG A 150 -24.01 -15.97 7.28
CA ARG A 150 -25.08 -16.00 6.27
C ARG A 150 -25.51 -17.42 5.88
N GLN A 151 -24.62 -18.41 5.90
CA GLN A 151 -24.96 -19.80 5.54
C GLN A 151 -25.91 -20.48 6.52
N GLY A 152 -25.95 -20.03 7.79
CA GLY A 152 -26.90 -20.54 8.78
C GLY A 152 -28.32 -19.98 8.61
N VAL A 153 -28.44 -18.83 7.94
CA VAL A 153 -29.72 -18.15 7.75
C VAL A 153 -30.51 -18.84 6.66
N HIS A 154 -31.79 -19.13 6.93
CA HIS A 154 -32.66 -19.74 5.95
C HIS A 154 -34.11 -19.23 6.04
N TRP A 155 -34.85 -19.40 4.96
CA TRP A 155 -36.29 -19.16 4.96
C TRP A 155 -37.02 -20.34 5.63
N SER A 156 -38.11 -20.05 6.33
CA SER A 156 -39.11 -21.05 6.66
C SER A 156 -39.82 -21.55 5.41
N GLU A 157 -40.64 -22.59 5.54
CA GLU A 157 -41.61 -22.93 4.50
C GLU A 157 -42.44 -21.70 4.14
N ALA A 158 -42.60 -21.43 2.84
CA ALA A 158 -43.33 -20.28 2.36
C ALA A 158 -44.84 -20.58 2.33
N TRP A 159 -45.65 -19.64 2.80
CA TRP A 159 -47.10 -19.76 2.77
C TRP A 159 -47.72 -18.69 1.85
N GLY A 160 -48.54 -19.16 0.91
CA GLY A 160 -49.33 -18.31 0.02
C GLY A 160 -50.55 -17.74 0.74
N ASN A 161 -50.84 -16.46 0.49
CA ASN A 161 -52.08 -15.83 0.96
C ASN A 161 -53.30 -16.54 0.37
N GLN A 162 -54.41 -16.65 1.09
CA GLN A 162 -55.62 -17.28 0.55
C GLN A 162 -56.28 -16.49 -0.60
N ARG A 163 -55.88 -15.23 -0.77
CA ARG A 163 -56.33 -14.34 -1.85
C ARG A 163 -55.26 -14.18 -2.91
N CYS A 164 -55.70 -13.99 -4.14
CA CYS A 164 -54.86 -13.58 -5.25
C CYS A 164 -54.52 -12.08 -5.15
N SER A 165 -53.36 -11.72 -5.66
CA SER A 165 -52.89 -10.32 -5.67
C SER A 165 -53.18 -9.62 -7.00
N ALA A 166 -53.20 -10.38 -8.09
CA ALA A 166 -53.56 -9.96 -9.45
C ALA A 166 -53.85 -11.22 -10.30
N TYR A 167 -54.28 -11.02 -11.55
CA TYR A 167 -54.40 -12.10 -12.53
C TYR A 167 -53.11 -12.91 -12.63
N GLY A 168 -53.21 -14.22 -12.43
CA GLY A 168 -52.09 -15.14 -12.44
C GLY A 168 -51.07 -14.93 -11.32
N ALA A 169 -51.35 -14.06 -10.33
CA ALA A 169 -50.37 -13.69 -9.31
C ALA A 169 -50.87 -13.83 -7.87
N ARG A 170 -49.99 -14.37 -7.01
CA ARG A 170 -50.26 -14.62 -5.60
C ARG A 170 -49.12 -14.14 -4.71
N ALA A 171 -49.49 -13.54 -3.57
CA ALA A 171 -48.51 -13.16 -2.57
C ALA A 171 -48.13 -14.35 -1.67
N TYR A 172 -46.84 -14.61 -1.56
CA TYR A 172 -46.25 -15.58 -0.65
C TYR A 172 -45.46 -14.87 0.43
N ASN A 173 -45.45 -15.44 1.63
CA ASN A 173 -44.62 -14.97 2.72
C ASN A 173 -43.76 -16.09 3.27
N ALA A 174 -42.59 -15.75 3.79
CA ALA A 174 -41.71 -16.67 4.50
C ALA A 174 -41.00 -15.92 5.63
N ARG A 175 -40.82 -16.58 6.78
CA ARG A 175 -40.03 -16.06 7.91
C ARG A 175 -38.56 -16.32 7.67
N LEU A 176 -37.73 -15.35 8.03
CA LEU A 176 -36.28 -15.49 8.03
C LEU A 176 -35.86 -16.01 9.40
N LEU A 177 -35.17 -17.15 9.42
CA LEU A 177 -34.81 -17.89 10.62
C LEU A 177 -33.30 -17.84 10.86
N ASP A 178 -32.91 -18.05 12.12
CA ASP A 178 -31.52 -18.18 12.57
C ASP A 178 -30.60 -17.01 12.15
N ILE A 179 -31.14 -15.79 12.20
CA ILE A 179 -30.41 -14.56 11.89
C ILE A 179 -29.46 -14.24 13.06
N PRO A 180 -28.13 -14.22 12.84
CA PRO A 180 -27.17 -13.76 13.83
C PRO A 180 -27.37 -12.28 14.16
N GLU A 181 -27.17 -11.90 15.42
CA GLU A 181 -27.39 -10.52 15.90
C GLU A 181 -26.46 -9.52 15.22
N GLU A 182 -25.27 -9.97 14.82
CA GLU A 182 -24.25 -9.18 14.15
C GLU A 182 -24.62 -8.85 12.69
N LEU A 183 -25.54 -9.60 12.08
CA LEU A 183 -25.98 -9.35 10.71
C LEU A 183 -27.18 -8.40 10.69
N GLY A 184 -27.12 -7.41 9.79
CA GLY A 184 -28.25 -6.54 9.52
C GLY A 184 -29.41 -7.33 8.90
N TRP A 185 -30.48 -7.56 9.69
CA TRP A 185 -31.64 -8.35 9.25
C TRP A 185 -32.22 -7.91 7.90
N TYR A 186 -32.22 -6.61 7.63
CA TYR A 186 -32.77 -6.04 6.40
C TYR A 186 -31.91 -6.40 5.18
N GLU A 187 -30.58 -6.30 5.31
CA GLU A 187 -29.65 -6.64 4.22
C GLU A 187 -29.75 -8.12 3.88
N VAL A 188 -29.84 -8.98 4.89
CA VAL A 188 -30.01 -10.42 4.67
C VAL A 188 -31.37 -10.69 4.01
N CYS A 189 -32.45 -10.11 4.52
CA CYS A 189 -33.78 -10.30 3.97
C CYS A 189 -33.89 -9.80 2.50
N ALA A 190 -33.36 -8.63 2.19
CA ALA A 190 -33.53 -7.98 0.89
C ALA A 190 -32.67 -8.59 -0.25
N ASP A 191 -31.70 -9.42 0.10
CA ASP A 191 -30.73 -10.04 -0.83
C ASP A 191 -30.86 -11.57 -0.89
N MET A 192 -31.63 -12.18 0.01
CA MET A 192 -31.73 -13.62 0.11
C MET A 192 -32.80 -14.20 -0.83
N PRO A 193 -32.40 -15.05 -1.82
CA PRO A 193 -33.33 -15.65 -2.76
C PRO A 193 -34.21 -16.71 -2.08
N ASN A 194 -35.34 -17.00 -2.70
CA ASN A 194 -36.21 -18.11 -2.30
C ASN A 194 -36.74 -18.87 -3.52
N ARG A 195 -37.23 -20.08 -3.32
CA ARG A 195 -37.69 -20.97 -4.39
C ARG A 195 -39.21 -21.15 -4.32
N PHE A 196 -39.88 -20.77 -5.39
CA PHE A 196 -41.33 -20.92 -5.56
C PHE A 196 -41.60 -21.77 -6.79
N HIS A 197 -42.45 -22.79 -6.67
CA HIS A 197 -42.80 -23.70 -7.78
C HIS A 197 -41.59 -24.23 -8.56
N GLY A 198 -40.50 -24.53 -7.85
CA GLY A 198 -39.27 -25.02 -8.46
C GLY A 198 -38.35 -23.97 -9.10
N ARG A 199 -38.79 -22.71 -9.23
CA ARG A 199 -38.03 -21.58 -9.77
C ARG A 199 -37.46 -20.70 -8.65
N TRP A 200 -36.23 -20.22 -8.84
CA TRP A 200 -35.60 -19.25 -7.93
C TRP A 200 -36.08 -17.83 -8.22
N VAL A 201 -36.38 -17.09 -7.16
CA VAL A 201 -36.71 -15.66 -7.20
C VAL A 201 -35.70 -14.93 -6.32
N ASP A 202 -34.93 -14.03 -6.94
CA ASP A 202 -33.73 -13.46 -6.35
C ASP A 202 -34.00 -12.60 -5.12
N ARG A 203 -35.08 -11.81 -5.15
CA ARG A 203 -35.35 -10.80 -4.12
C ARG A 203 -36.82 -10.76 -3.74
N PRO A 204 -37.14 -10.56 -2.45
CA PRO A 204 -38.51 -10.29 -2.04
C PRO A 204 -38.96 -8.89 -2.48
N ALA A 205 -40.27 -8.74 -2.65
CA ALA A 205 -40.89 -7.45 -2.91
C ALA A 205 -40.92 -6.57 -1.63
N ARG A 206 -40.96 -7.19 -0.46
CA ARG A 206 -40.98 -6.48 0.82
C ARG A 206 -40.34 -7.29 1.94
N CYS A 207 -39.60 -6.61 2.82
CA CYS A 207 -39.07 -7.14 4.07
C CYS A 207 -39.69 -6.39 5.26
N GLN A 208 -40.13 -7.11 6.27
CA GLN A 208 -40.80 -6.55 7.46
C GLN A 208 -40.30 -7.24 8.72
N ARG A 209 -40.37 -6.53 9.85
CA ARG A 209 -39.99 -7.04 11.17
C ARG A 209 -41.05 -6.68 12.19
N ASP A 210 -41.47 -7.65 12.99
CA ASP A 210 -42.34 -7.46 14.14
C ASP A 210 -41.78 -8.19 15.39
N ARG A 211 -42.62 -8.40 16.41
CA ARG A 211 -42.24 -9.13 17.63
C ARG A 211 -41.99 -10.62 17.41
N ASN A 212 -42.48 -11.19 16.31
CA ASN A 212 -42.38 -12.60 15.96
C ASN A 212 -41.24 -12.89 14.99
N GLY A 213 -40.45 -11.88 14.64
CA GLY A 213 -39.25 -12.00 13.81
C GLY A 213 -39.34 -11.20 12.51
N VAL A 214 -38.53 -11.63 11.56
CA VAL A 214 -38.42 -11.00 10.24
C VAL A 214 -39.12 -11.90 9.22
N TRP A 215 -39.87 -11.30 8.30
CA TRP A 215 -40.42 -12.02 7.16
C TRP A 215 -40.33 -11.19 5.89
N ALA A 216 -40.43 -11.90 4.78
CA ALA A 216 -40.48 -11.32 3.46
C ALA A 216 -41.77 -11.68 2.74
N THR A 217 -42.15 -10.86 1.77
CA THR A 217 -43.28 -11.07 0.88
C THR A 217 -42.80 -11.07 -0.58
N TRP A 218 -43.23 -12.04 -1.36
CA TRP A 218 -43.01 -12.15 -2.81
C TRP A 218 -44.36 -12.14 -3.53
N TYR A 219 -44.42 -11.52 -4.71
CA TYR A 219 -45.56 -11.63 -5.62
C TYR A 219 -45.16 -12.57 -6.75
N ILE A 220 -45.73 -13.76 -6.75
CA ILE A 220 -45.41 -14.83 -7.70
C ILE A 220 -46.48 -14.81 -8.78
N ASP A 221 -46.09 -14.58 -10.03
CA ASP A 221 -46.95 -14.42 -11.21
C ASP A 221 -46.90 -15.61 -12.18
N PHE A 222 -46.31 -16.73 -11.73
CA PHE A 222 -46.17 -17.96 -12.51
C PHE A 222 -46.73 -19.15 -11.74
N GLU A 223 -47.30 -20.09 -12.48
CA GLU A 223 -47.81 -21.36 -11.94
C GLU A 223 -48.86 -21.18 -10.82
N GLU A 224 -49.68 -20.13 -10.91
CA GLU A 224 -50.80 -19.83 -10.01
C GLU A 224 -52.17 -20.07 -10.69
N PRO A 225 -52.57 -21.32 -10.99
CA PRO A 225 -53.81 -21.60 -11.72
C PRO A 225 -55.07 -21.17 -10.95
N ARG A 226 -54.99 -21.03 -9.63
CA ARG A 226 -56.10 -20.53 -8.80
C ARG A 226 -56.35 -19.03 -8.94
N CYS A 227 -55.37 -18.29 -9.46
CA CYS A 227 -55.45 -16.85 -9.65
C CYS A 227 -55.76 -16.45 -11.10
N ILE A 228 -56.17 -17.40 -11.94
CA ILE A 228 -56.57 -17.15 -13.32
C ILE A 228 -58.06 -16.83 -13.37
N THR A 229 -58.38 -15.57 -13.54
CA THR A 229 -59.73 -15.06 -13.82
C THR A 229 -59.97 -15.00 -15.33
N TYR A 230 -61.23 -14.98 -15.75
CA TYR A 230 -61.59 -14.87 -17.16
C TYR A 230 -62.85 -14.03 -17.34
N TRP A 231 -63.01 -13.45 -18.52
CA TRP A 231 -64.19 -12.67 -18.86
C TRP A 231 -65.32 -13.59 -19.32
N ASP A 232 -66.53 -13.34 -18.82
CA ASP A 232 -67.75 -13.96 -19.34
C ASP A 232 -68.05 -13.44 -20.76
N THR A 233 -69.26 -13.68 -21.24
CA THR A 233 -69.75 -13.23 -22.54
C THR A 233 -69.58 -11.72 -22.70
N LEU A 234 -68.78 -11.31 -23.69
CA LEU A 234 -68.62 -9.93 -24.11
C LEU A 234 -69.94 -9.40 -24.66
N ARG A 235 -70.45 -8.34 -24.05
CA ARG A 235 -71.64 -7.63 -24.49
C ARG A 235 -71.24 -6.35 -25.21
N ASP A 236 -71.70 -6.21 -26.44
CA ASP A 236 -71.57 -5.00 -27.22
C ASP A 236 -72.55 -3.93 -26.71
N LEU A 237 -72.03 -2.76 -26.35
CA LEU A 237 -72.80 -1.60 -25.90
C LEU A 237 -72.97 -0.54 -27.01
N GLY A 238 -72.45 -0.81 -28.21
CA GLY A 238 -72.47 0.09 -29.35
C GLY A 238 -71.34 1.12 -29.32
N CYS A 239 -71.43 2.14 -30.16
CA CYS A 239 -70.41 3.19 -30.25
C CYS A 239 -70.43 4.08 -29.00
N SER A 240 -69.25 4.33 -28.41
CA SER A 240 -69.12 5.04 -27.13
C SER A 240 -69.57 6.51 -27.18
N SER A 241 -69.44 7.14 -28.34
CA SER A 241 -70.12 8.37 -28.75
C SER A 241 -70.14 8.43 -30.28
N ALA A 242 -71.02 9.23 -30.89
CA ALA A 242 -70.95 9.49 -32.33
C ALA A 242 -69.54 10.01 -32.69
N GLN A 243 -68.95 9.49 -33.77
CA GLN A 243 -67.61 9.83 -34.27
C GLN A 243 -66.41 9.51 -33.36
N SER A 244 -66.57 8.68 -32.32
CA SER A 244 -65.44 8.30 -31.46
C SER A 244 -64.43 7.38 -32.14
N GLY A 245 -64.82 6.71 -33.23
CA GLY A 245 -64.07 5.60 -33.83
C GLY A 245 -63.89 4.42 -32.86
N LYS A 246 -64.74 4.31 -31.83
CA LYS A 246 -64.64 3.29 -30.78
C LYS A 246 -65.99 2.66 -30.46
N ARG A 247 -66.00 1.34 -30.40
CA ARG A 247 -67.12 0.52 -29.93
C ARG A 247 -66.84 0.03 -28.51
N ARG A 248 -67.85 0.16 -27.64
CA ARG A 248 -67.73 -0.18 -26.23
C ARG A 248 -68.22 -1.60 -25.97
N TYR A 249 -67.43 -2.37 -25.25
CA TYR A 249 -67.77 -3.71 -24.78
C TYR A 249 -67.73 -3.80 -23.26
N GLU A 250 -68.57 -4.64 -22.67
CA GLU A 250 -68.48 -4.99 -21.25
C GLU A 250 -68.52 -6.51 -21.06
N ALA A 251 -67.88 -7.00 -20.00
CA ALA A 251 -67.96 -8.40 -19.58
C ALA A 251 -67.75 -8.51 -18.07
N ARG A 252 -68.46 -9.44 -17.46
CA ARG A 252 -68.29 -9.76 -16.04
C ARG A 252 -67.02 -10.59 -15.85
N LEU A 253 -66.28 -10.30 -14.78
CA LEU A 253 -65.13 -11.10 -14.39
C LEU A 253 -65.59 -12.35 -13.63
N MET A 254 -65.08 -13.50 -14.06
CA MET A 254 -65.41 -14.82 -13.50
C MET A 254 -64.20 -15.45 -12.81
N ASN A 255 -64.49 -16.47 -12.00
CA ASN A 255 -63.51 -17.17 -11.15
C ASN A 255 -62.89 -16.30 -10.04
N LEU A 256 -63.61 -15.28 -9.59
CA LEU A 256 -63.26 -14.52 -8.39
C LEU A 256 -63.67 -15.28 -7.13
N THR A 257 -62.79 -15.31 -6.13
CA THR A 257 -63.15 -15.73 -4.78
C THR A 257 -63.56 -14.52 -3.93
N HIS A 258 -64.40 -14.74 -2.91
CA HIS A 258 -64.86 -13.69 -2.00
C HIS A 258 -63.74 -12.98 -1.21
N ARG A 259 -62.50 -13.49 -1.27
CA ARG A 259 -61.33 -12.94 -0.57
C ARG A 259 -60.42 -12.15 -1.51
N ASP A 260 -60.61 -12.28 -2.81
CA ASP A 260 -59.81 -11.59 -3.81
C ASP A 260 -60.15 -10.11 -3.85
N ASP A 261 -59.14 -9.32 -4.19
CA ASP A 261 -59.34 -7.92 -4.50
C ASP A 261 -59.87 -7.82 -5.92
N TRP A 262 -61.19 -7.68 -6.05
CA TRP A 262 -61.86 -7.70 -7.35
C TRP A 262 -61.33 -6.60 -8.29
N ASP A 263 -60.92 -5.46 -7.76
CA ASP A 263 -60.40 -4.33 -8.54
C ASP A 263 -59.00 -4.65 -9.08
N ALA A 264 -58.12 -5.19 -8.23
CA ALA A 264 -56.80 -5.67 -8.66
C ALA A 264 -56.91 -6.80 -9.70
N MET A 265 -57.85 -7.74 -9.52
CA MET A 265 -58.07 -8.82 -10.47
C MET A 265 -58.64 -8.28 -11.79
N CYS A 266 -59.63 -7.39 -11.75
CA CYS A 266 -60.23 -6.78 -12.94
C CYS A 266 -59.21 -5.98 -13.75
N SER A 267 -58.42 -5.14 -13.08
CA SER A 267 -57.42 -4.27 -13.72
C SER A 267 -56.19 -5.00 -14.25
N THR A 268 -56.06 -6.30 -14.01
CA THR A 268 -54.92 -7.11 -14.48
C THR A 268 -55.33 -8.32 -15.32
N THR A 269 -56.62 -8.59 -15.48
CA THR A 269 -57.09 -9.71 -16.31
C THR A 269 -57.07 -9.31 -17.79
N PRO A 270 -56.29 -10.00 -18.64
CA PRO A 270 -56.21 -9.65 -20.04
C PRO A 270 -57.47 -10.10 -20.80
N ALA A 271 -57.73 -9.45 -21.94
CA ALA A 271 -58.80 -9.81 -22.86
C ALA A 271 -58.30 -9.80 -24.30
N THR A 272 -58.94 -10.57 -25.17
CA THR A 272 -58.75 -10.45 -26.62
C THR A 272 -60.11 -10.23 -27.26
N ILE A 273 -60.32 -9.05 -27.86
CA ILE A 273 -61.61 -8.60 -28.41
C ILE A 273 -61.40 -8.25 -29.88
N ASN A 274 -62.16 -8.88 -30.77
CA ASN A 274 -62.03 -8.71 -32.23
C ASN A 274 -60.58 -8.88 -32.74
N GLY A 275 -59.81 -9.77 -32.13
CA GLY A 275 -58.40 -10.03 -32.47
C GLY A 275 -57.38 -9.05 -31.88
N ILE A 276 -57.82 -8.04 -31.12
CA ILE A 276 -56.96 -7.08 -30.43
C ILE A 276 -56.74 -7.55 -28.99
N HIS A 277 -55.49 -7.67 -28.58
CA HIS A 277 -55.11 -8.00 -27.21
C HIS A 277 -55.10 -6.76 -26.31
N PHE A 278 -55.64 -6.91 -25.11
CA PHE A 278 -55.62 -5.91 -24.06
C PHE A 278 -55.05 -6.54 -22.79
N ASP A 279 -54.02 -5.95 -22.21
CA ASP A 279 -53.45 -6.38 -20.94
C ASP A 279 -54.43 -6.18 -19.78
N HIS A 280 -55.33 -5.20 -19.91
CA HIS A 280 -56.35 -4.84 -18.93
C HIS A 280 -57.56 -4.14 -19.59
N PRO A 281 -58.72 -4.08 -18.93
CA PRO A 281 -59.85 -3.27 -19.38
C PRO A 281 -59.55 -1.78 -19.34
N THR A 282 -60.29 -1.00 -20.12
CA THR A 282 -60.25 0.48 -20.07
C THR A 282 -60.75 0.99 -18.71
N ALA A 283 -61.77 0.34 -18.14
CA ALA A 283 -62.28 0.64 -16.82
C ALA A 283 -62.81 -0.61 -16.12
N CYS A 284 -62.75 -0.60 -14.80
CA CYS A 284 -63.32 -1.62 -13.92
C CYS A 284 -64.46 -0.99 -13.13
N GLU A 285 -65.64 -1.63 -13.18
CA GLU A 285 -66.84 -1.15 -12.52
C GLU A 285 -67.37 -2.24 -11.57
N ASP A 286 -67.72 -1.84 -10.34
CA ASP A 286 -68.34 -2.74 -9.35
C ASP A 286 -69.84 -2.92 -9.65
N ARG A 287 -70.13 -3.46 -10.84
CA ARG A 287 -71.46 -3.89 -11.24
C ARG A 287 -71.46 -5.41 -11.22
N ALA A 288 -72.31 -6.01 -10.39
CA ALA A 288 -72.41 -7.45 -10.19
C ALA A 288 -71.09 -8.15 -9.74
N GLY A 289 -70.21 -7.44 -9.01
CA GLY A 289 -69.04 -8.04 -8.35
C GLY A 289 -67.74 -8.08 -9.14
N ALA A 290 -67.70 -7.42 -10.32
CA ALA A 290 -66.53 -6.97 -11.10
C ALA A 290 -66.87 -7.03 -12.59
N THR A 291 -66.97 -5.88 -13.26
CA THR A 291 -67.20 -5.78 -14.71
C THR A 291 -66.08 -4.98 -15.35
N GLY A 292 -65.46 -5.55 -16.38
CA GLY A 292 -64.51 -4.85 -17.23
C GLY A 292 -65.24 -4.15 -18.38
N VAL A 293 -64.75 -2.98 -18.77
CA VAL A 293 -65.24 -2.20 -19.91
C VAL A 293 -64.07 -1.89 -20.83
N TRP A 294 -64.27 -2.07 -22.13
CA TRP A 294 -63.27 -1.77 -23.17
C TRP A 294 -63.84 -0.81 -24.21
N ASP A 295 -63.06 0.21 -24.57
CA ASP A 295 -63.31 1.01 -25.76
C ASP A 295 -62.39 0.51 -26.90
N VAL A 296 -62.95 -0.33 -27.77
CA VAL A 296 -62.22 -1.02 -28.85
C VAL A 296 -62.28 -0.17 -30.14
N PRO A 297 -61.16 0.07 -30.83
CA PRO A 297 -61.16 0.77 -32.11
C PRO A 297 -62.09 0.10 -33.13
N ASP A 298 -62.95 0.89 -33.76
CA ASP A 298 -63.93 0.41 -34.73
C ASP A 298 -64.25 1.49 -35.76
N ASP A 299 -63.82 1.25 -37.00
CA ASP A 299 -64.03 2.16 -38.14
C ASP A 299 -65.49 2.22 -38.60
N THR A 300 -66.42 1.50 -37.97
CA THR A 300 -67.87 1.66 -38.24
C THR A 300 -68.54 2.69 -37.33
N CYS A 301 -67.82 3.20 -36.33
CA CYS A 301 -68.33 4.18 -35.35
C CYS A 301 -67.99 5.64 -35.74
N PHE A 302 -68.71 6.16 -36.75
CA PHE A 302 -68.63 7.54 -37.25
C PHE A 302 -69.65 8.52 -36.66
#